data_AF-A0A536W6B2-F1
#
_entry.id   AF-A0A536W6B2-F1
#
_cell.length_a   1.000
_cell.length_b   1.000
_cell.length_c   1.000
_cell.angle_alpha   90.00
_cell.angle_beta   90.00
_cell.angle_gamma   90.00
#
_symmetry.space_group_name_H-M   'P 1'
#
loop_
_entity.id
_entity.type
_entity.pdbx_description
1 polymer ?
#
loop_
_entity_poly.entity_id
_entity_poly.type
_entity_poly.pdbx_seq_one_letter_code
_entity_poly.pdbx_strand_id
1 'polypeptide(L)'
;MSASTTTASSTTVTPNTWERLWRGSGVNAVALFIAGYFVYGTQPGIGAPADTVVAFYASHHTRILWAAVFFGLGGVLNLMWFAAAIRGTLREAGQAGWGAAATASSAAVGGVFLVLIAVCAALAYSIAGSGNAAFVSGLNDLVWAGVVMSAFPRAMLIMSGSFGLWRAGMISNGLFGAGVAAVVLGVAGGTTWMSSGFWAPDGLYSRLILPVISLVWILVVSGVLKRAPATRGQW
;
A
#
# COMPACT_ATOMS: atom_id res chain seq x y z
N MET A 1 6.19 12.20 -56.93
CA MET A 1 5.27 12.72 -55.91
C MET A 1 5.85 12.35 -54.54
N SER A 2 6.34 13.32 -53.77
CA SER A 2 6.89 13.07 -52.43
C SER A 2 5.76 13.10 -51.40
N ALA A 3 5.59 12.01 -50.64
CA ALA A 3 4.65 11.95 -49.53
C ALA A 3 5.17 12.82 -48.37
N SER A 4 4.48 13.93 -48.10
CA SER A 4 4.70 14.70 -46.86
C SER A 4 4.17 13.89 -45.69
N THR A 5 5.07 13.45 -44.81
CA THR A 5 4.69 12.85 -43.52
C THR A 5 4.26 13.98 -42.59
N THR A 6 2.96 14.23 -42.50
CA THR A 6 2.41 15.17 -41.53
C THR A 6 2.60 14.58 -40.13
N THR A 7 3.56 15.10 -39.37
CA THR A 7 3.70 14.79 -37.94
C THR A 7 2.43 15.26 -37.22
N ALA A 8 1.60 14.32 -36.79
CA ALA A 8 0.44 14.61 -35.95
C ALA A 8 0.91 15.35 -34.70
N SER A 9 0.41 16.56 -34.50
CA SER A 9 0.70 17.35 -33.30
C SER A 9 0.14 16.62 -32.08
N SER A 10 0.98 16.34 -31.09
CA SER A 10 0.54 15.77 -29.82
C SER A 10 -0.21 16.85 -29.03
N THR A 11 -1.53 16.92 -29.22
CA THR A 11 -2.37 17.87 -28.49
C THR A 11 -2.37 17.49 -27.01
N THR A 12 -1.71 18.28 -26.18
CA THR A 12 -1.73 18.13 -24.72
C THR A 12 -3.11 18.59 -24.25
N VAL A 13 -3.96 17.65 -23.81
CA VAL A 13 -5.33 17.95 -23.37
C VAL A 13 -5.39 17.99 -21.84
N THR A 14 -6.17 18.93 -21.29
CA THR A 14 -6.49 18.96 -19.87
C THR A 14 -7.15 17.64 -19.45
N PRO A 15 -6.62 16.89 -18.46
CA PRO A 15 -7.20 15.62 -18.03
C PRO A 15 -8.64 15.82 -17.57
N ASN A 16 -9.54 14.91 -17.96
CA ASN A 16 -10.95 15.00 -17.58
C ASN A 16 -11.12 14.78 -16.06
N THR A 17 -12.30 15.13 -15.52
CA THR A 17 -12.58 15.04 -14.07
C THR A 17 -12.33 13.63 -13.52
N TRP A 18 -12.63 12.60 -14.32
CA TRP A 18 -12.35 11.21 -13.97
C TRP A 18 -10.86 10.96 -13.85
N GLU A 19 -10.05 11.24 -14.87
CA GLU A 19 -8.60 11.03 -14.84
C GLU A 19 -7.92 11.76 -13.67
N ARG A 20 -8.40 12.95 -13.31
CA ARG A 20 -7.93 13.66 -12.10
C ARG A 20 -8.29 12.93 -10.81
N LEU A 21 -9.50 12.35 -10.74
CA LEU A 21 -9.94 11.55 -9.59
C LEU A 21 -9.14 10.23 -9.49
N TRP A 22 -8.89 9.57 -10.61
CA TRP A 22 -8.07 8.36 -10.70
C TRP A 22 -6.62 8.59 -10.24
N ARG A 23 -6.00 9.70 -10.68
CA ARG A 23 -4.65 10.12 -10.25
C ARG A 23 -4.61 10.60 -8.79
N GLY A 24 -5.76 10.84 -8.17
CA GLY A 24 -5.91 11.18 -6.76
C GLY A 24 -6.07 9.98 -5.83
N SER A 25 -6.29 8.77 -6.36
CA SER A 25 -6.57 7.55 -5.58
C SER A 25 -5.52 7.25 -4.50
N GLY A 26 -4.23 7.49 -4.76
CA GLY A 26 -3.18 7.31 -3.76
C GLY A 26 -3.35 8.20 -2.53
N VAL A 27 -3.83 9.44 -2.70
CA VAL A 27 -4.11 10.35 -1.57
C VAL A 27 -5.30 9.83 -0.75
N ASN A 28 -6.34 9.33 -1.42
CA ASN A 28 -7.48 8.71 -0.75
C ASN A 28 -7.07 7.45 0.01
N ALA A 29 -6.21 6.61 -0.59
CA ALA A 29 -5.66 5.43 0.06
C ALA A 29 -4.95 5.79 1.36
N VAL A 30 -4.09 6.82 1.32
CA VAL A 30 -3.36 7.29 2.50
C VAL A 30 -4.31 7.79 3.59
N ALA A 31 -5.27 8.65 3.24
CA ALA A 31 -6.24 9.17 4.20
C ALA A 31 -7.03 8.04 4.88
N LEU A 32 -7.45 7.03 4.12
CA LEU A 32 -8.25 5.92 4.62
C LEU A 32 -7.42 4.90 5.41
N PHE A 33 -6.14 4.67 5.06
CA PHE A 33 -5.21 3.92 5.90
C PHE A 33 -4.99 4.60 7.25
N ILE A 34 -4.83 5.94 7.26
CA ILE A 34 -4.67 6.70 8.49
C ILE A 34 -5.94 6.64 9.34
N ALA A 35 -7.12 6.84 8.74
CA ALA A 35 -8.39 6.72 9.44
C ALA A 35 -8.59 5.32 10.03
N GLY A 36 -8.34 4.27 9.24
CA GLY A 36 -8.39 2.88 9.69
C GLY A 36 -7.44 2.61 10.85
N TYR A 37 -6.21 3.14 10.81
CA TYR A 37 -5.23 2.98 11.89
C TYR A 37 -5.72 3.56 13.21
N PHE A 38 -6.26 4.79 13.19
CA PHE A 38 -6.79 5.44 14.40
C PHE A 38 -8.07 4.78 14.90
N VAL A 39 -8.96 4.35 14.02
CA VAL A 39 -10.21 3.65 14.38
C VAL A 39 -9.91 2.26 14.95
N TYR A 40 -8.92 1.55 14.41
CA TYR A 40 -8.53 0.22 14.88
C TYR A 40 -7.89 0.27 16.28
N GLY A 41 -7.03 1.25 16.52
CA GLY A 41 -6.28 1.43 17.76
C GLY A 41 -5.03 0.56 17.83
N THR A 42 -4.51 0.37 19.04
CA THR A 42 -3.29 -0.43 19.27
C THR A 42 -3.66 -1.87 19.57
N GLN A 43 -3.42 -2.75 18.60
CA GLN A 43 -3.54 -4.19 18.74
C GLN A 43 -2.50 -4.75 19.72
N PRO A 44 -2.84 -5.79 20.51
CA PRO A 44 -1.89 -6.51 21.33
C PRO A 44 -0.69 -7.03 20.52
N GLY A 45 0.50 -6.84 21.06
CA GLY A 45 1.76 -7.27 20.46
C GLY A 45 1.90 -8.79 20.36
N ILE A 46 3.02 -9.22 19.76
CA ILE A 46 3.35 -10.66 19.70
C ILE A 46 3.63 -11.18 21.11
N GLY A 47 3.11 -12.37 21.41
CA GLY A 47 3.33 -13.01 22.70
C GLY A 47 2.59 -12.33 23.87
N ALA A 48 1.64 -11.44 23.57
CA ALA A 48 0.74 -10.90 24.58
C ALA A 48 -0.09 -12.05 25.22
N PRO A 49 -0.45 -11.95 26.52
CA PRO A 49 -1.27 -12.97 27.17
C PRO A 49 -2.58 -13.20 26.39
N ALA A 50 -2.93 -14.47 26.17
CA ALA A 50 -4.06 -14.83 25.31
C ALA A 50 -5.38 -14.16 25.75
N ASP A 51 -5.63 -14.05 27.06
CA ASP A 51 -6.82 -13.38 27.60
C ASP A 51 -6.85 -11.89 27.29
N THR A 52 -5.68 -11.24 27.20
CA THR A 52 -5.57 -9.82 26.78
C THR A 52 -5.94 -9.67 25.31
N VAL A 53 -5.51 -10.63 24.46
CA VAL A 53 -5.86 -10.65 23.05
C VAL A 53 -7.37 -10.85 22.86
N VAL A 54 -7.95 -11.83 23.56
CA VAL A 54 -9.40 -12.09 23.56
C VAL A 54 -10.16 -10.84 24.01
N ALA A 55 -9.77 -10.25 25.15
CA ALA A 55 -10.42 -9.06 25.67
C ALA A 55 -10.37 -7.89 24.69
N PHE A 56 -9.25 -7.69 23.98
CA PHE A 56 -9.14 -6.65 22.96
C PHE A 56 -10.19 -6.82 21.85
N TYR A 57 -10.27 -8.00 21.23
CA TYR A 57 -11.20 -8.22 20.11
C TYR A 57 -12.66 -8.18 20.55
N ALA A 58 -12.98 -8.70 21.75
CA ALA A 58 -14.33 -8.67 22.29
C ALA A 58 -14.80 -7.25 22.65
N SER A 59 -13.96 -6.47 23.35
CA SER A 59 -14.32 -5.12 23.81
C SER A 59 -14.33 -4.07 22.69
N HIS A 60 -13.67 -4.36 21.56
CA HIS A 60 -13.48 -3.42 20.47
C HIS A 60 -14.13 -3.87 19.16
N HIS A 61 -15.10 -4.79 19.24
CA HIS A 61 -15.81 -5.37 18.10
C HIS A 61 -16.17 -4.34 17.01
N THR A 62 -16.98 -3.33 17.37
CA THR A 62 -17.51 -2.35 16.42
C THR A 62 -16.43 -1.52 15.75
N ARG A 63 -15.41 -1.06 16.50
CA ARG A 63 -14.33 -0.25 15.91
C ARG A 63 -13.47 -1.07 14.96
N ILE A 64 -13.24 -2.35 15.26
CA ILE A 64 -12.44 -3.24 14.39
C ILE A 64 -13.15 -3.48 13.06
N LEU A 65 -14.47 -3.68 13.07
CA LEU A 65 -15.25 -3.84 11.84
C LEU A 65 -15.27 -2.55 11.00
N TRP A 66 -15.40 -1.38 11.63
CA TRP A 66 -15.27 -0.11 10.91
C TRP A 66 -13.86 0.11 10.35
N ALA A 67 -12.82 -0.24 11.11
CA ALA A 67 -11.45 -0.21 10.60
C ALA A 67 -11.28 -1.13 9.39
N ALA A 68 -11.90 -2.31 9.39
CA ALA A 68 -11.89 -3.21 8.24
C ALA A 68 -12.51 -2.58 6.98
N VAL A 69 -13.58 -1.78 7.13
CA VAL A 69 -14.16 -1.00 6.02
C VAL A 69 -13.16 0.04 5.51
N PHE A 70 -12.53 0.83 6.41
CA PHE A 70 -11.55 1.84 6.02
C PHE A 70 -10.33 1.22 5.33
N PHE A 71 -9.79 0.12 5.83
CA PHE A 71 -8.65 -0.55 5.23
C PHE A 71 -9.02 -1.26 3.91
N GLY A 72 -10.16 -1.96 3.85
CA GLY A 72 -10.58 -2.73 2.68
C GLY A 72 -11.06 -1.85 1.52
N LEU A 73 -12.12 -1.06 1.74
CA LEU A 73 -12.69 -0.16 0.72
C LEU A 73 -11.74 1.01 0.46
N GLY A 74 -11.16 1.55 1.53
CA GLY A 74 -10.44 2.80 1.45
C GLY A 74 -8.95 2.66 1.18
N GLY A 75 -8.26 1.79 1.90
CA GLY A 75 -6.82 1.57 1.76
C GLY A 75 -6.47 0.73 0.54
N VAL A 76 -6.89 -0.54 0.52
CA VAL A 76 -6.45 -1.52 -0.46
C VAL A 76 -6.99 -1.25 -1.87
N LEU A 77 -8.30 -0.95 -2.00
CA LEU A 77 -8.89 -0.70 -3.31
C LEU A 77 -8.30 0.55 -3.98
N ASN A 78 -8.17 1.65 -3.24
CA ASN A 78 -7.54 2.87 -3.77
C ASN A 78 -6.06 2.66 -4.07
N LEU A 79 -5.34 1.81 -3.31
CA LEU A 79 -3.96 1.45 -3.61
C LEU A 79 -3.84 0.71 -4.96
N MET A 80 -4.76 -0.23 -5.24
CA MET A 80 -4.79 -0.92 -6.53
C MET A 80 -5.09 0.05 -7.68
N TRP A 81 -5.99 1.01 -7.46
CA TRP A 81 -6.29 2.07 -8.45
C TRP A 81 -5.09 2.98 -8.68
N PHE A 82 -4.35 3.30 -7.62
CA PHE A 82 -3.10 4.05 -7.70
C PHE A 82 -2.04 3.30 -8.52
N ALA A 83 -1.90 1.98 -8.32
CA ALA A 83 -0.98 1.17 -9.12
C ALA A 83 -1.40 1.09 -10.61
N ALA A 84 -2.71 1.06 -10.89
CA ALA A 84 -3.22 1.16 -12.25
C ALA A 84 -2.88 2.52 -12.90
N ALA A 85 -2.92 3.61 -12.13
CA ALA A 85 -2.50 4.93 -12.61
C ALA A 85 -0.99 4.95 -12.95
N ILE A 86 -0.13 4.39 -12.09
CA ILE A 86 1.30 4.21 -12.40
C ILE A 86 1.46 3.41 -13.70
N ARG A 87 0.75 2.29 -13.84
CA ARG A 87 0.84 1.44 -15.03
C ARG A 87 0.47 2.18 -16.31
N GLY A 88 -0.62 2.95 -16.30
CA GLY A 88 -1.04 3.76 -17.45
C GLY A 88 0.04 4.76 -17.85
N THR A 89 0.52 5.54 -16.89
CA THR A 89 1.58 6.54 -17.10
C THR A 89 2.88 5.92 -17.61
N LEU A 90 3.31 4.80 -17.05
CA LEU A 90 4.54 4.13 -17.50
C LEU A 90 4.38 3.47 -18.87
N ARG A 91 3.19 2.95 -19.20
CA ARG A 91 2.91 2.42 -20.53
C ARG A 91 3.03 3.50 -21.60
N GLU A 92 2.46 4.67 -21.36
CA GLU A 92 2.55 5.82 -22.27
C GLU A 92 3.99 6.29 -22.47
N ALA A 93 4.84 6.16 -21.45
CA ALA A 93 6.27 6.50 -21.50
C ALA A 93 7.18 5.37 -22.03
N GLY A 94 6.63 4.28 -22.58
CA GLY A 94 7.42 3.14 -23.09
C GLY A 94 8.07 2.26 -22.01
N GLN A 95 7.64 2.40 -20.75
CA GLN A 95 8.15 1.68 -19.56
C GLN A 95 7.14 0.63 -19.05
N ALA A 96 6.40 -0.01 -19.95
CA ALA A 96 5.28 -0.89 -19.60
C ALA A 96 5.65 -2.05 -18.64
N GLY A 97 6.87 -2.58 -18.72
CA GLY A 97 7.36 -3.64 -17.82
C GLY A 97 7.37 -3.20 -16.34
N TRP A 98 7.77 -1.96 -16.07
CA TRP A 98 7.74 -1.39 -14.72
C TRP A 98 6.30 -1.17 -14.23
N GLY A 99 5.40 -0.74 -15.12
CA GLY A 99 3.97 -0.60 -14.82
C GLY A 99 3.29 -1.94 -14.49
N ALA A 100 3.67 -3.02 -15.20
CA ALA A 100 3.21 -4.36 -14.91
C ALA A 100 3.71 -4.86 -13.54
N ALA A 101 4.99 -4.60 -13.22
CA ALA A 101 5.56 -4.90 -11.91
C ALA A 101 4.85 -4.14 -10.77
N ALA A 102 4.49 -2.86 -10.98
CA ALA A 102 3.72 -2.08 -10.02
C ALA A 102 2.32 -2.67 -9.78
N THR A 103 1.67 -3.18 -10.84
CA THR A 103 0.37 -3.85 -10.71
C THR A 103 0.48 -5.16 -9.92
N ALA A 104 1.44 -6.01 -10.28
CA ALA A 104 1.63 -7.30 -9.61
C ALA A 104 1.99 -7.13 -8.13
N SER A 105 2.92 -6.22 -7.82
CA SER A 105 3.32 -5.93 -6.45
C SER A 105 2.19 -5.30 -5.64
N SER A 106 1.42 -4.37 -6.20
CA SER A 106 0.23 -3.81 -5.53
C SER A 106 -0.84 -4.86 -5.28
N ALA A 107 -1.05 -5.80 -6.20
CA ALA A 107 -1.98 -6.90 -6.01
C ALA A 107 -1.52 -7.84 -4.88
N ALA A 108 -0.22 -8.13 -4.80
CA ALA A 108 0.36 -8.91 -3.70
C ALA A 108 0.21 -8.18 -2.34
N VAL A 109 0.50 -6.88 -2.27
CA VAL A 109 0.27 -6.09 -1.04
C VAL A 109 -1.20 -6.13 -0.65
N GLY A 110 -2.10 -5.85 -1.59
CA GLY A 110 -3.53 -5.83 -1.34
C GLY A 110 -4.08 -7.20 -0.93
N GLY A 111 -3.61 -8.28 -1.56
CA GLY A 111 -3.99 -9.65 -1.20
C GLY A 111 -3.59 -10.00 0.22
N VAL A 112 -2.33 -9.73 0.61
CA VAL A 112 -1.87 -9.94 2.00
C VAL A 112 -2.74 -9.11 2.95
N PHE A 113 -2.92 -7.82 2.68
CA PHE A 113 -3.68 -6.95 3.59
C PHE A 113 -5.14 -7.36 3.71
N LEU A 114 -5.81 -7.76 2.63
CA LEU A 114 -7.19 -8.25 2.69
C LEU A 114 -7.31 -9.50 3.57
N VAL A 115 -6.35 -10.42 3.49
CA VAL A 115 -6.30 -11.58 4.39
C VAL A 115 -6.14 -11.13 5.85
N LEU A 116 -5.20 -10.23 6.14
CA LEU A 116 -4.97 -9.76 7.51
C LEU A 116 -6.16 -9.00 8.09
N ILE A 117 -6.80 -8.16 7.28
CA ILE A 117 -8.03 -7.44 7.63
C ILE A 117 -9.15 -8.44 7.91
N ALA A 118 -9.31 -9.46 7.06
CA ALA A 118 -10.32 -10.50 7.25
C ALA A 118 -10.09 -11.30 8.53
N VAL A 119 -8.84 -11.64 8.86
CA VAL A 119 -8.49 -12.30 10.13
C VAL A 119 -8.88 -11.42 11.32
N CYS A 120 -8.50 -10.13 11.31
CA CYS A 120 -8.88 -9.20 12.39
C CYS A 120 -10.39 -9.02 12.52
N ALA A 121 -11.11 -8.93 11.40
CA ALA A 121 -12.55 -8.83 11.37
C ALA A 121 -13.22 -10.10 11.90
N ALA A 122 -12.74 -11.29 11.53
CA ALA A 122 -13.26 -12.57 12.02
C ALA A 122 -12.98 -12.76 13.53
N LEU A 123 -11.80 -12.35 13.99
CA LEU A 123 -11.45 -12.29 15.42
C LEU A 123 -12.44 -11.46 16.21
N ALA A 124 -12.72 -10.24 15.74
CA ALA A 124 -13.74 -9.38 16.34
C ALA A 124 -15.14 -10.00 16.25
N TYR A 125 -15.57 -10.43 15.06
CA TYR A 125 -16.95 -10.78 14.76
C TYR A 125 -17.46 -12.02 15.51
N SER A 126 -16.61 -13.04 15.68
CA SER A 126 -17.06 -14.29 16.32
C SER A 126 -15.97 -15.11 16.99
N ILE A 127 -14.73 -15.11 16.47
CA ILE A 127 -13.71 -16.06 16.95
C ILE A 127 -13.27 -15.74 18.38
N ALA A 128 -13.17 -14.47 18.77
CA ALA A 128 -12.83 -14.11 20.14
C ALA A 128 -13.84 -14.63 21.18
N GLY A 129 -15.11 -14.81 20.79
CA GLY A 129 -16.16 -15.37 21.64
C GLY A 129 -16.21 -16.90 21.69
N SER A 130 -15.34 -17.60 20.97
CA SER A 130 -15.39 -19.07 20.82
C SER A 130 -14.89 -19.87 22.04
N GLY A 131 -14.26 -19.20 23.02
CA GLY A 131 -13.64 -19.85 24.17
C GLY A 131 -12.26 -20.46 23.91
N ASN A 132 -11.70 -20.33 22.70
CA ASN A 132 -10.36 -20.82 22.36
C ASN A 132 -9.31 -19.69 22.33
N ALA A 133 -8.82 -19.30 23.51
CA ALA A 133 -7.87 -18.20 23.66
C ALA A 133 -6.54 -18.43 22.91
N ALA A 134 -6.05 -19.68 22.87
CA ALA A 134 -4.83 -20.03 22.14
C ALA A 134 -4.97 -19.80 20.62
N PHE A 135 -6.12 -20.14 20.05
CA PHE A 135 -6.41 -19.91 18.64
C PHE A 135 -6.51 -18.41 18.31
N VAL A 136 -7.17 -17.62 19.16
CA VAL A 136 -7.25 -16.15 19.03
C VAL A 136 -5.85 -15.53 19.05
N SER A 137 -5.01 -15.95 20.02
CA SER A 137 -3.63 -15.47 20.13
C SER A 137 -2.79 -15.86 18.91
N GLY A 138 -2.89 -17.10 18.44
CA GLY A 138 -2.14 -17.56 17.26
C GLY A 138 -2.51 -16.80 15.98
N LEU A 139 -3.80 -16.46 15.80
CA LEU A 139 -4.24 -15.62 14.69
C LEU A 139 -3.77 -14.16 14.83
N ASN A 140 -3.66 -13.63 16.04
CA ASN A 140 -3.06 -12.31 16.29
C ASN A 140 -1.58 -12.29 15.90
N ASP A 141 -0.82 -13.32 16.26
CA ASP A 141 0.59 -13.45 15.89
C ASP A 141 0.76 -13.62 14.37
N LEU A 142 -0.16 -14.37 13.73
CA LEU A 142 -0.22 -14.48 12.27
C LEU A 142 -0.39 -13.12 11.59
N VAL A 143 -1.20 -12.22 12.17
CA VAL A 143 -1.37 -10.85 11.63
C VAL A 143 -0.05 -10.10 11.65
N TRP A 144 0.68 -10.13 12.77
CA TRP A 144 1.99 -9.48 12.86
C TRP A 144 3.02 -10.09 11.91
N ALA A 145 3.09 -11.42 11.81
CA ALA A 145 3.95 -12.10 10.85
C ALA A 145 3.60 -11.71 9.40
N GLY A 146 2.32 -11.60 9.07
CA GLY A 146 1.87 -11.15 7.76
C GLY A 146 2.21 -9.69 7.47
N VAL A 147 2.17 -8.80 8.48
CA VAL A 147 2.64 -7.41 8.34
C VAL A 147 4.11 -7.37 7.96
N VAL A 148 4.95 -8.19 8.60
CA VAL A 148 6.39 -8.32 8.25
C VAL A 148 6.55 -8.84 6.82
N MET A 149 5.85 -9.93 6.46
CA MET A 149 5.94 -10.51 5.12
C MET A 149 5.44 -9.58 4.00
N SER A 150 4.48 -8.70 4.30
CA SER A 150 4.03 -7.68 3.34
C SER A 150 5.12 -6.66 2.97
N ALA A 151 6.23 -6.58 3.71
CA ALA A 151 7.34 -5.68 3.41
C ALA A 151 7.95 -5.92 2.03
N PHE A 152 8.06 -7.18 1.57
CA PHE A 152 8.63 -7.51 0.26
C PHE A 152 7.79 -6.99 -0.92
N PRO A 153 6.48 -7.29 -1.02
CA PRO A 153 5.66 -6.75 -2.10
C PRO A 153 5.50 -5.21 -1.98
N ARG A 154 5.53 -4.63 -0.78
CA ARG A 154 5.56 -3.17 -0.60
C ARG A 154 6.85 -2.56 -1.16
N ALA A 155 8.01 -3.14 -0.84
CA ALA A 155 9.29 -2.69 -1.36
C ALA A 155 9.34 -2.82 -2.90
N MET A 156 8.79 -3.91 -3.45
CA MET A 156 8.69 -4.08 -4.91
C MET A 156 7.76 -3.06 -5.58
N LEU A 157 6.67 -2.65 -4.90
CA LEU A 157 5.80 -1.59 -5.39
C LEU A 157 6.52 -0.23 -5.42
N ILE A 158 7.24 0.09 -4.34
CA ILE A 158 8.07 1.31 -4.26
C ILE A 158 9.15 1.28 -5.34
N MET A 159 9.83 0.14 -5.52
CA MET A 159 10.88 -0.05 -6.51
C MET A 159 10.33 0.15 -7.91
N SER A 160 9.29 -0.59 -8.29
CA SER A 160 8.73 -0.55 -9.64
C SER A 160 8.21 0.83 -10.02
N GLY A 161 7.52 1.52 -9.10
CA GLY A 161 7.08 2.89 -9.33
C GLY A 161 8.26 3.89 -9.41
N SER A 162 9.21 3.84 -8.49
CA SER A 162 10.33 4.80 -8.46
C SER A 162 11.28 4.62 -9.65
N PHE A 163 11.65 3.37 -9.97
CA PHE A 163 12.54 3.05 -11.08
C PHE A 163 11.85 3.33 -12.42
N GLY A 164 10.58 2.94 -12.56
CA GLY A 164 9.79 3.21 -13.76
C GLY A 164 9.67 4.71 -14.02
N LEU A 165 9.27 5.50 -13.01
CA LEU A 165 9.09 6.95 -13.15
C LEU A 165 10.41 7.67 -13.42
N TRP A 166 11.52 7.21 -12.84
CA TRP A 166 12.84 7.76 -13.13
C TRP A 166 13.29 7.46 -14.56
N ARG A 167 13.12 6.21 -15.02
CA ARG A 167 13.40 5.82 -16.41
C ARG A 167 12.52 6.54 -17.44
N ALA A 168 11.31 6.93 -17.03
CA ALA A 168 10.40 7.74 -17.82
C ALA A 168 10.74 9.25 -17.79
N GLY A 169 11.77 9.68 -17.05
CA GLY A 169 12.16 11.09 -16.93
C GLY A 169 11.19 11.95 -16.11
N MET A 170 10.31 11.34 -15.30
CA MET A 170 9.25 12.03 -14.57
C MET A 170 9.65 12.46 -13.15
N ILE A 171 10.75 11.92 -12.61
CA ILE A 171 11.30 12.28 -11.30
C ILE A 171 12.80 12.56 -11.38
N SER A 172 13.30 13.42 -10.50
CA SER A 172 14.72 13.78 -10.43
C SER A 172 15.58 12.66 -9.83
N ASN A 173 16.90 12.76 -10.00
CA ASN A 173 17.86 11.85 -9.36
C ASN A 173 17.76 11.86 -7.82
N GLY A 174 17.44 13.01 -7.22
CA GLY A 174 17.22 13.11 -5.78
C GLY A 174 15.98 12.32 -5.32
N LEU A 175 14.86 12.46 -6.02
CA LEU A 175 13.64 11.69 -5.74
C LEU A 175 13.85 10.18 -6.00
N PHE A 176 14.61 9.83 -7.02
CA PHE A 176 15.00 8.46 -7.28
C PHE A 176 15.86 7.89 -6.14
N GLY A 177 16.87 8.63 -5.67
CA GLY A 177 17.69 8.24 -4.51
C GLY A 177 16.86 8.04 -3.24
N ALA A 178 15.89 8.92 -2.98
CA ALA A 178 14.93 8.74 -1.88
C ALA A 178 14.06 7.48 -2.07
N GLY A 179 13.64 7.18 -3.30
CA GLY A 179 12.94 5.94 -3.65
C GLY A 179 13.79 4.70 -3.39
N VAL A 180 15.07 4.70 -3.76
CA VAL A 180 16.01 3.61 -3.47
C VAL A 180 16.18 3.42 -1.97
N ALA A 181 16.35 4.50 -1.20
CA ALA A 181 16.42 4.43 0.26
C ALA A 181 15.14 3.82 0.86
N ALA A 182 13.96 4.22 0.36
CA ALA A 182 12.68 3.65 0.78
C ALA A 182 12.57 2.15 0.46
N VAL A 183 13.12 1.69 -0.68
CA VAL A 183 13.18 0.26 -1.01
C VAL A 183 14.08 -0.49 -0.03
N VAL A 184 15.28 0.01 0.26
CA VAL A 184 16.22 -0.62 1.21
C VAL A 184 15.59 -0.75 2.60
N LEU A 185 14.98 0.33 3.09
CA LEU A 185 14.23 0.32 4.35
C LEU A 185 13.02 -0.62 4.29
N GLY A 186 12.36 -0.69 3.13
CA GLY A 186 11.29 -1.65 2.85
C GLY A 186 11.73 -3.09 3.01
N VAL A 187 12.84 -3.47 2.38
CA VAL A 187 13.40 -4.83 2.46
C VAL A 187 13.87 -5.14 3.88
N ALA A 188 14.50 -4.18 4.57
CA ALA A 188 14.85 -4.33 5.99
C ALA A 188 13.63 -4.59 6.87
N GLY A 189 12.45 -4.07 6.49
CA GLY A 189 11.18 -4.39 7.12
C GLY A 189 10.80 -5.87 7.10
N GLY A 190 11.24 -6.62 6.09
CA GLY A 190 11.01 -8.06 6.01
C GLY A 190 11.87 -8.88 6.98
N THR A 191 12.77 -8.24 7.73
CA THR A 191 13.69 -8.90 8.66
C THR A 191 13.38 -8.61 10.13
N THR A 192 12.27 -7.94 10.44
CA THR A 192 11.88 -7.60 11.81
C THR A 192 11.34 -8.82 12.56
N TRP A 193 12.23 -9.73 12.94
CA TRP A 193 11.93 -11.00 13.62
C TRP A 193 12.53 -11.08 15.03
N MET A 194 12.90 -9.95 15.64
CA MET A 194 13.33 -9.96 17.03
C MET A 194 12.16 -10.30 17.95
N SER A 195 12.44 -10.94 19.09
CA SER A 195 11.41 -11.33 20.06
C SER A 195 10.74 -10.14 20.76
N SER A 196 11.42 -8.98 20.82
CA SER A 196 10.90 -7.77 21.43
C SER A 196 11.65 -6.53 20.94
N GLY A 197 11.11 -5.35 21.26
CA GLY A 197 11.77 -4.06 21.02
C GLY A 197 11.54 -3.49 19.62
N PHE A 198 12.45 -2.61 19.19
CA PHE A 198 12.30 -1.81 17.98
C PHE A 198 12.14 -2.63 16.68
N TRP A 199 12.80 -3.79 16.62
CA TRP A 199 12.90 -4.65 15.43
C TRP A 199 12.06 -5.94 15.55
N ALA A 200 11.11 -5.99 16.49
CA ALA A 200 10.12 -7.05 16.56
C ALA A 200 9.04 -6.87 15.49
N PRO A 201 8.26 -7.92 15.14
CA PRO A 201 7.17 -7.80 14.17
C PRO A 201 6.12 -6.73 14.53
N ASP A 202 5.85 -6.57 15.82
CA ASP A 202 4.98 -5.57 16.43
C ASP A 202 5.74 -4.32 16.92
N GLY A 203 7.07 -4.30 16.70
CA GLY A 203 7.98 -3.22 17.07
C GLY A 203 7.75 -1.94 16.28
N LEU A 204 8.33 -0.84 16.77
CA LEU A 204 8.16 0.50 16.21
C LEU A 204 8.49 0.56 14.70
N TYR A 205 9.49 -0.19 14.25
CA TYR A 205 9.89 -0.19 12.85
C TYR A 205 8.77 -0.69 11.94
N SER A 206 8.25 -1.88 12.21
CA SER A 206 7.22 -2.53 11.37
C SER A 206 5.83 -1.96 11.58
N ARG A 207 5.52 -1.53 12.81
CA ARG A 207 4.21 -0.96 13.16
C ARG A 207 4.01 0.46 12.65
N LEU A 208 5.07 1.28 12.61
CA LEU A 208 4.94 2.72 12.30
C LEU A 208 5.89 3.20 11.22
N ILE A 209 7.21 3.00 11.35
CA ILE A 209 8.19 3.61 10.45
C ILE A 209 7.97 3.14 9.01
N LEU A 210 7.88 1.84 8.80
CA LEU A 210 7.73 1.26 7.47
C LEU A 210 6.39 1.62 6.80
N PRO A 211 5.23 1.57 7.50
CA PRO A 211 3.99 2.13 7.00
C PRO A 211 4.11 3.61 6.62
N VAL A 212 4.71 4.46 7.46
CA VAL A 212 4.87 5.90 7.18
C VAL A 212 5.70 6.12 5.91
N ILE A 213 6.81 5.40 5.74
CA ILE A 213 7.62 5.46 4.50
C ILE A 213 6.76 5.13 3.28
N SER A 214 5.95 4.06 3.36
CA SER A 214 5.07 3.64 2.27
C SER A 214 4.03 4.72 1.94
N LEU A 215 3.39 5.30 2.96
CA LEU A 215 2.38 6.35 2.80
C LEU A 215 2.98 7.64 2.22
N VAL A 216 4.15 8.07 2.71
CA VAL A 216 4.87 9.23 2.18
C VAL A 216 5.23 9.02 0.71
N TRP A 217 5.73 7.84 0.36
CA TRP A 217 6.02 7.50 -1.03
C TRP A 217 4.77 7.57 -1.92
N ILE A 218 3.63 7.03 -1.46
CA ILE A 218 2.35 7.13 -2.20
C ILE A 218 1.96 8.60 -2.43
N LEU A 219 2.11 9.47 -1.43
CA LEU A 219 1.79 10.90 -1.56
C LEU A 219 2.71 11.59 -2.59
N VAL A 220 4.02 11.33 -2.52
CA VAL A 220 5.01 11.89 -3.45
C VAL A 220 4.67 11.46 -4.89
N VAL A 221 4.47 10.16 -5.12
CA VAL A 221 4.15 9.64 -6.46
C VAL A 221 2.79 10.13 -6.93
N SER A 222 1.79 10.25 -6.05
CA SER A 222 0.50 10.86 -6.40
C SER A 222 0.67 12.30 -6.90
N GLY A 223 1.58 13.06 -6.29
CA GLY A 223 1.96 14.40 -6.75
C GLY A 223 2.60 14.40 -8.15
N VAL A 224 3.47 13.43 -8.44
CA VAL A 224 4.08 13.24 -9.76
C VAL A 224 3.02 12.89 -10.81
N LEU A 225 2.15 11.92 -10.54
CA LEU A 225 1.10 11.47 -11.47
C LEU A 225 0.09 12.58 -11.79
N LYS A 226 -0.22 13.45 -10.83
CA LYS A 226 -1.08 14.63 -11.06
C LYS A 226 -0.46 15.66 -12.01
N ARG A 227 0.87 15.71 -12.10
CA ARG A 227 1.62 16.63 -12.98
C ARG A 227 1.97 16.02 -14.33
N ALA A 228 1.92 14.69 -14.47
CA ALA A 228 2.26 14.01 -15.71
C ALA A 228 1.31 14.44 -16.86
N PRO A 229 1.80 14.71 -18.08
CA PRO A 229 0.95 14.98 -19.23
C PRO A 229 -0.03 13.82 -19.47
N ALA A 230 -1.26 14.11 -19.88
CA ALA A 230 -2.16 13.08 -20.41
C ALA A 230 -2.01 13.09 -21.94
N THR A 231 -1.45 12.02 -22.50
CA THR A 231 -1.45 11.82 -23.95
C THR A 231 -2.58 10.87 -24.32
N ARG A 232 -3.47 11.32 -25.23
CA ARG A 232 -4.57 10.49 -25.71
C ARG A 232 -4.01 9.33 -26.54
N GLY A 233 -3.81 8.17 -25.94
CA GLY A 233 -3.82 6.89 -26.63
C GLY A 233 -5.22 6.31 -26.50
N GLN A 234 -5.90 6.09 -27.61
CA GLN A 234 -7.28 5.59 -27.72
C GLN A 234 -7.56 4.49 -26.68
N TRP A 235 -8.55 4.73 -25.81
CA TRP A 235 -9.22 3.70 -25.04
C TRP A 235 -10.31 3.08 -25.89
#